data_AF-A0A9Q0DAC8-F1
#
_entry.id   AF-A0A9Q0DAC8-F1
#
_cell.length_a   1.000
_cell.length_b   1.000
_cell.length_c   1.000
_cell.angle_alpha   90.00
_cell.angle_beta   90.00
_cell.angle_gamma   90.00
#
_symmetry.space_group_name_H-M   'P 1'
#
loop_
_entity.id
_entity.type
_entity.pdbx_description
1 polymer ?
#
loop_
_entity_poly.entity_id
_entity_poly.type
_entity_poly.pdbx_seq_one_letter_code
_entity_poly.pdbx_strand_id
1 'polypeptide(L)'
;MELVEDGVVYQDDPGTSAVMSERVSGLANSIYREFERLIGKYDEDVVKELMPLVVAVLENLDSVFAENQEHEVELELLKEDNEQLITQYEREKALRKHAEEAASRDAPIRCQVIVSAHLYRAEQHVAESVASVQSVYGG
;
A
#
# COMPACT_ATOMS: atom_id res chain seq x y z
N MET A 1 6.90 0.54 -18.76
CA MET A 1 6.77 1.97 -18.39
C MET A 1 7.14 2.04 -16.93
N GLU A 2 8.43 2.24 -16.67
CA GLU A 2 8.95 2.49 -15.32
C GLU A 2 8.65 3.95 -14.99
N LEU A 3 8.05 4.18 -13.82
CA LEU A 3 8.13 5.47 -13.14
C LEU A 3 8.77 5.18 -11.79
N VAL A 4 10.08 5.45 -11.76
CA VAL A 4 10.83 5.72 -10.54
C VAL A 4 10.58 7.18 -10.23
N GLU A 5 9.91 7.49 -9.12
CA GLU A 5 9.98 8.79 -8.44
C GLU A 5 9.83 8.48 -6.95
N ASP A 6 10.95 8.30 -6.27
CA ASP A 6 11.81 9.32 -5.67
C ASP A 6 11.42 9.48 -4.20
N GLY A 7 12.19 8.78 -3.38
CA GLY A 7 12.07 8.80 -1.93
C GLY A 7 12.37 10.22 -1.45
N VAL A 8 11.31 10.88 -0.98
CA VAL A 8 11.47 12.07 -0.15
C VAL A 8 11.97 11.58 1.20
N VAL A 9 13.30 11.53 1.34
CA VAL A 9 13.95 11.43 2.63
C VAL A 9 13.60 12.71 3.38
N TYR A 10 12.68 12.61 4.33
CA TYR A 10 12.54 13.64 5.36
C TYR A 10 13.86 13.64 6.14
N GLN A 11 14.76 14.54 5.75
CA GLN A 11 15.82 15.01 6.64
C GLN A 11 15.11 15.77 7.75
N ASP A 12 14.79 15.08 8.84
CA ASP A 12 14.51 15.78 10.08
C ASP A 12 15.80 16.46 10.54
N ASP A 13 15.75 17.78 10.53
CA ASP A 13 16.79 18.67 11.00
C ASP A 13 17.05 18.37 12.49
N PRO A 14 18.25 17.90 12.88
CA PRO A 14 18.56 17.58 14.28
C PRO A 14 18.69 18.84 15.17
N GLY A 15 18.32 20.02 14.67
CA GLY A 15 18.33 21.29 15.39
C GLY A 15 17.00 21.74 15.98
N THR A 16 15.88 21.07 15.67
CA THR A 16 14.62 21.33 16.36
C THR A 16 14.64 20.54 17.65
N SER A 17 14.97 21.17 18.78
CA SER A 17 14.60 20.65 20.09
C SER A 17 13.13 20.26 19.98
N ALA A 18 12.84 18.95 19.93
CA ALA A 18 11.50 18.43 19.75
C ALA A 18 10.60 19.20 20.70
N VAL A 19 9.60 19.90 20.15
CA VAL A 19 8.72 20.73 20.94
C VAL A 19 7.97 19.76 21.85
N MET A 20 8.27 19.78 23.16
CA MET A 20 7.68 18.84 24.10
C MET A 20 6.17 18.80 23.92
N SER A 21 5.59 17.60 23.95
CA SER A 21 4.15 17.41 23.83
C SER A 21 3.40 18.33 24.80
N GLU A 22 2.28 18.92 24.37
CA GLU A 22 1.45 19.81 25.21
C GLU A 22 1.09 19.15 26.56
N ARG A 23 0.93 17.83 26.56
CA ARG A 23 0.67 17.04 27.78
C ARG A 23 1.90 16.99 28.70
N VAL A 24 3.08 16.76 28.14
CA VAL A 24 4.33 16.66 28.91
C VAL A 24 4.75 18.04 29.41
N SER A 25 4.61 19.09 28.60
CA SER A 25 4.89 20.46 29.02
C SER A 25 3.92 20.94 30.13
N GLY A 26 2.65 20.56 30.07
CA GLY A 26 1.68 20.82 31.15
C GLY A 26 2.04 20.14 32.47
N LEU A 27 2.52 18.89 32.41
CA LEU A 27 3.02 18.15 33.58
C LEU A 27 4.30 18.78 34.13
N ALA A 28 5.26 19.10 33.27
CA ALA A 28 6.50 19.77 33.64
C ALA A 28 6.22 21.08 34.38
N ASN A 29 5.37 21.94 33.82
CA ASN A 29 4.96 23.20 34.45
C ASN A 29 4.34 23.00 35.84
N SER A 30 3.54 21.95 36.02
CA SER A 30 2.90 21.65 37.30
C SER A 30 3.91 21.16 38.34
N ILE A 31 4.86 20.32 37.92
CA ILE A 31 5.92 19.79 38.80
C ILE A 31 6.90 20.90 39.20
N TYR A 32 7.35 21.73 38.24
CA TYR A 32 8.25 22.84 38.53
C TYR A 32 7.62 23.87 39.48
N ARG A 33 6.31 24.17 39.35
CA ARG A 33 5.60 25.00 40.33
C ARG A 33 5.59 24.40 41.74
N GLU A 34 5.49 23.08 41.87
CA GLU A 34 5.56 22.44 43.18
C GLU A 34 6.97 22.50 43.76
N PHE A 35 7.99 22.33 42.92
CA PHE A 35 9.38 22.52 43.33
C PHE A 35 9.64 23.94 43.82
N GLU A 36 9.16 24.97 43.12
CA GLU A 36 9.25 26.36 43.61
C GLU A 36 8.62 26.53 45.01
N ARG A 37 7.46 25.90 45.27
CA ARG A 37 6.82 25.92 46.60
C ARG A 37 7.65 25.21 47.66
N LEU A 38 8.29 24.09 47.32
CA LEU A 38 9.15 23.33 48.23
C LEU A 38 10.43 24.11 48.55
N ILE A 39 11.10 24.66 47.54
CA ILE A 39 12.29 25.51 47.70
C ILE A 39 11.96 26.70 48.61
N GLY A 40 10.82 27.36 48.37
CA GLY A 40 10.39 28.50 49.19
C GLY A 40 10.12 28.19 50.66
N LYS A 41 9.86 26.92 51.02
CA LYS A 41 9.61 26.49 52.41
C LYS A 41 10.80 25.81 53.07
N TYR A 42 11.60 25.06 52.30
CA TYR A 42 12.56 24.10 52.83
C TYR A 42 13.98 24.22 52.22
N ASP A 43 14.24 25.23 51.38
CA ASP A 43 15.48 25.44 50.62
C ASP A 43 15.65 24.51 49.40
N GLU A 44 16.60 24.85 48.52
CA GLU A 44 16.90 24.18 47.26
C GLU A 44 17.49 22.78 47.44
N ASP A 45 18.21 22.54 48.54
CA ASP A 45 18.86 21.25 48.80
C ASP A 45 17.87 20.07 48.82
N VAL A 46 16.58 20.31 49.11
CA VAL A 46 15.53 19.27 49.13
C VAL A 46 15.20 18.74 47.74
N VAL A 47 15.35 19.55 46.69
CA VAL A 47 15.02 19.16 45.31
C VAL A 47 16.23 18.88 44.45
N LYS A 48 17.44 19.21 44.91
CA LYS A 48 18.69 19.16 44.14
C LYS A 48 18.98 17.79 43.51
N GLU A 49 18.77 16.70 44.24
CA GLU A 49 18.96 15.33 43.73
C GLU A 49 17.72 14.79 43.00
N LEU A 50 16.54 15.35 43.28
CA LEU A 50 15.28 14.92 42.68
C LEU A 50 15.05 15.53 41.29
N MET A 51 15.48 16.77 41.09
CA MET A 51 15.33 17.52 39.85
C MET A 51 15.88 16.78 38.62
N PRO A 52 17.12 16.26 38.61
CA PRO A 52 17.63 15.52 37.45
C PRO A 52 16.83 14.24 37.16
N LEU A 53 16.28 13.57 38.19
CA LEU A 53 15.44 12.39 37.99
C LEU A 53 14.11 12.75 37.33
N VAL A 54 13.49 13.85 37.75
CA VAL A 54 12.24 14.34 37.14
C VAL A 54 12.46 14.80 35.71
N VAL A 55 13.55 15.52 35.44
CA VAL A 55 13.93 15.93 34.08
C VAL A 55 14.08 14.69 33.20
N ALA A 56 14.85 13.69 33.64
CA ALA A 56 15.05 12.46 32.88
C ALA A 56 13.72 11.70 32.63
N VAL A 57 12.80 11.68 33.59
CA VAL A 57 11.48 11.06 33.39
C VAL A 57 10.64 11.84 32.36
N LEU A 58 10.66 13.18 32.41
CA LEU A 58 9.93 14.01 31.45
C LEU A 58 10.51 13.89 30.04
N GLU A 59 11.84 13.85 29.90
CA GLU A 59 12.53 13.63 28.62
C GLU A 59 12.20 12.25 28.04
N ASN A 60 12.27 11.20 28.86
CA ASN A 60 11.90 9.85 28.43
C ASN A 60 10.43 9.76 28.01
N LEU A 61 9.54 10.43 28.75
CA LEU A 61 8.13 10.48 28.41
C LEU A 61 7.90 11.17 27.07
N ASP A 62 8.58 12.29 26.83
CA ASP A 62 8.49 13.03 25.58
C ASP A 62 9.03 12.22 24.39
N SER A 63 10.15 11.52 24.57
CA SER A 63 10.71 10.60 23.56
C SER A 63 9.71 9.49 23.20
N VAL A 64 9.13 8.83 24.21
CA VAL A 64 8.15 7.77 23.98
C VAL A 64 6.89 8.31 23.31
N PHE A 65 6.47 9.54 23.62
CA PHE A 65 5.35 10.18 22.91
C PHE A 65 5.67 10.46 21.45
N ALA A 66 6.88 10.95 21.14
CA ALA A 66 7.32 11.21 19.79
C ALA A 66 7.39 9.91 18.96
N GLU A 67 8.04 8.87 19.48
CA GLU A 67 8.13 7.54 18.86
C GLU A 67 6.73 6.95 18.63
N ASN A 68 5.82 7.09 19.59
CA ASN A 68 4.47 6.58 19.44
C ASN A 68 3.66 7.35 18.37
N GLN A 69 3.87 8.66 18.24
CA GLN A 69 3.25 9.48 17.20
C GLN A 69 3.76 9.07 15.81
N GLU A 70 5.06 8.81 15.68
CA GLU A 70 5.68 8.31 14.44
C GLU A 70 5.08 6.96 14.03
N HIS A 71 5.01 6.00 14.97
CA HIS A 71 4.40 4.70 14.71
C HIS A 71 2.91 4.80 14.36
N GLU A 72 2.17 5.74 14.95
CA GLU A 72 0.75 5.94 14.62
C GLU A 72 0.59 6.42 13.17
N VAL A 73 1.44 7.35 12.73
CA VAL A 73 1.48 7.82 11.34
C VAL A 73 1.86 6.67 10.38
N GLU A 74 2.90 5.89 10.71
CA GLU A 74 3.29 4.73 9.90
C GLU A 74 2.16 3.71 9.75
N LEU A 75 1.44 3.43 10.85
CA LEU A 75 0.28 2.53 10.84
C LEU A 75 -0.86 3.06 9.96
N GLU A 76 -1.11 4.37 9.95
CA GLU A 76 -2.13 4.97 9.08
C GLU A 76 -1.74 4.85 7.61
N LEU A 77 -0.47 5.13 7.27
CA LEU A 77 0.03 4.98 5.90
C LEU A 77 -0.08 3.53 5.40
N LEU A 78 0.29 2.56 6.25
CA LEU A 78 0.18 1.14 5.90
C LEU A 78 -1.27 0.69 5.72
N LYS A 79 -2.20 1.24 6.49
CA LYS A 79 -3.64 0.97 6.30
C LYS A 79 -4.14 1.53 4.98
N GLU A 80 -3.75 2.77 4.65
CA GLU A 80 -4.13 3.39 3.38
C GLU A 80 -3.60 2.60 2.17
N ASP A 81 -2.33 2.19 2.20
CA ASP A 81 -1.75 1.34 1.15
C ASP A 81 -2.48 -0.01 1.04
N ASN A 82 -2.84 -0.61 2.17
CA ASN A 82 -3.61 -1.86 2.18
C ASN A 82 -5.00 -1.71 1.53
N GLU A 83 -5.71 -0.62 1.82
CA GLU A 83 -7.01 -0.33 1.22
C GLU A 83 -6.92 -0.13 -0.30
N GLN A 84 -5.86 0.55 -0.75
CA GLN A 84 -5.58 0.71 -2.18
C GLN A 84 -5.30 -0.64 -2.85
N LEU A 85 -4.47 -1.49 -2.22
CA LEU A 85 -4.16 -2.83 -2.72
C LEU A 85 -5.41 -3.72 -2.81
N ILE A 86 -6.30 -3.68 -1.81
CA ILE A 86 -7.57 -4.42 -1.84
C ILE A 86 -8.43 -3.97 -3.01
N THR A 87 -8.59 -2.65 -3.18
CA THR A 87 -9.40 -2.09 -4.27
C THR A 87 -8.88 -2.51 -5.64
N GLN A 88 -7.56 -2.48 -5.83
CA GLN A 88 -6.92 -2.93 -7.06
C GLN A 88 -7.11 -4.44 -7.29
N TYR A 89 -6.92 -5.25 -6.25
CA TYR A 89 -7.11 -6.70 -6.31
C TYR A 89 -8.55 -7.06 -6.70
N GLU A 90 -9.56 -6.40 -6.12
CA GLU A 90 -10.96 -6.64 -6.46
C GLU A 90 -11.27 -6.29 -7.91
N ARG A 91 -10.72 -5.17 -8.41
CA ARG A 91 -10.85 -4.77 -9.81
C ARG A 91 -10.23 -5.81 -10.74
N GLU A 92 -9.01 -6.26 -10.46
CA GLU A 92 -8.33 -7.26 -11.28
C GLU A 92 -9.08 -8.59 -11.26
N LYS A 93 -9.54 -9.03 -10.09
CA LYS A 93 -10.34 -10.24 -9.92
C LYS A 93 -11.62 -10.20 -10.75
N ALA A 94 -12.31 -9.05 -10.78
CA ALA A 94 -13.51 -8.87 -11.61
C ALA A 94 -13.20 -8.94 -13.11
N LEU A 95 -12.12 -8.30 -13.56
CA LEU A 95 -11.66 -8.35 -14.95
C LEU A 95 -11.29 -9.77 -15.38
N ARG A 96 -10.57 -10.50 -14.52
CA ARG A 96 -10.20 -11.91 -14.76
C ARG A 96 -11.45 -12.77 -14.95
N LYS A 97 -12.41 -12.67 -14.03
CA LYS A 97 -13.67 -13.43 -14.10
C LYS A 97 -14.44 -13.12 -15.38
N HIS A 98 -14.55 -11.85 -15.76
CA HIS A 98 -15.21 -11.45 -17.00
C HIS A 98 -14.50 -12.01 -18.25
N ALA A 99 -13.16 -12.00 -18.27
CA ALA A 99 -12.38 -12.57 -19.37
C ALA A 99 -12.54 -14.10 -19.48
N GLU A 100 -12.56 -14.80 -18.34
CA GLU A 100 -12.81 -16.24 -18.28
C GLU A 100 -14.21 -16.61 -18.77
N GLU A 101 -15.24 -15.86 -18.36
CA GLU A 101 -16.62 -16.03 -18.82
C GLU A 101 -16.75 -15.79 -20.33
N ALA A 102 -16.12 -14.73 -20.85
CA ALA A 102 -16.11 -14.44 -22.28
C ALA A 102 -15.37 -15.55 -23.07
N ALA A 103 -14.20 -15.98 -22.60
CA ALA A 103 -13.43 -17.04 -23.24
C ALA A 103 -14.19 -18.38 -23.27
N SER A 104 -14.90 -18.70 -22.20
CA SER A 104 -15.77 -19.89 -22.09
C SER A 104 -16.96 -19.80 -23.05
N ARG A 105 -17.64 -18.65 -23.12
CA ARG A 105 -18.78 -18.44 -24.01
C ARG A 105 -18.41 -18.50 -25.50
N ASP A 106 -17.24 -17.98 -25.84
CA ASP A 106 -16.79 -17.88 -27.23
C ASP A 106 -16.09 -19.17 -27.72
N ALA A 107 -15.76 -20.11 -26.83
CA ALA A 107 -15.07 -21.35 -27.20
C ALA A 107 -15.86 -22.26 -28.16
N PRO A 108 -17.17 -22.52 -27.97
CA PRO A 108 -17.96 -23.30 -28.93
C PRO A 108 -18.06 -22.62 -30.29
N ILE A 109 -18.26 -21.29 -30.31
CA ILE A 109 -18.36 -20.50 -31.54
C ILE A 109 -17.04 -20.57 -32.32
N ARG A 110 -15.91 -20.38 -31.63
CA ARG A 110 -14.57 -20.49 -32.23
C ARG A 110 -14.31 -21.88 -32.82
N CYS A 111 -14.66 -22.96 -32.10
CA CYS A 111 -14.55 -24.32 -32.63
C CYS A 111 -15.46 -24.52 -33.85
N GLN A 112 -16.70 -24.04 -33.81
CA GLN A 112 -17.63 -24.15 -34.94
C GLN A 112 -17.13 -23.41 -36.18
N VAL A 113 -16.57 -22.21 -36.02
CA VAL A 113 -15.96 -21.44 -37.13
C VAL A 113 -14.77 -22.19 -37.72
N ILE A 114 -13.89 -22.74 -36.89
CA ILE A 114 -12.74 -23.54 -37.34
C ILE A 114 -13.20 -24.77 -38.10
N VAL A 115 -14.14 -25.53 -37.56
CA VAL A 115 -14.68 -26.75 -38.20
C VAL A 115 -15.34 -26.42 -39.54
N SER A 116 -16.18 -25.37 -39.60
CA SER A 116 -16.81 -24.91 -40.83
C SER A 116 -15.79 -24.49 -41.89
N ALA A 117 -14.71 -23.80 -41.49
CA ALA A 117 -13.64 -23.41 -42.41
C ALA A 117 -12.88 -24.62 -42.97
N HIS A 118 -12.60 -25.64 -42.13
CA HIS A 118 -11.96 -26.88 -42.58
C HIS A 118 -12.86 -27.67 -43.53
N LEU A 119 -14.17 -27.76 -43.26
CA LEU A 119 -15.13 -28.44 -44.12
C LEU A 119 -15.21 -27.78 -45.49
N TYR A 120 -15.36 -26.45 -45.53
CA TYR A 120 -15.39 -25.68 -46.77
C TYR A 120 -14.13 -25.89 -47.62
N ARG A 121 -12.95 -25.90 -46.98
CA ARG A 121 -11.68 -26.17 -47.68
C ARG A 121 -11.61 -27.60 -48.23
N ALA A 122 -12.13 -28.58 -47.50
CA ALA A 122 -12.19 -29.97 -47.97
C ALA A 122 -13.14 -30.11 -49.17
N GLU A 123 -14.31 -29.46 -49.12
CA GLU A 123 -15.27 -29.43 -50.23
C GLU A 123 -14.67 -28.81 -51.49
N GLN A 124 -13.90 -27.71 -51.36
CA GLN A 124 -13.16 -27.12 -52.48
C GLN A 124 -12.15 -28.10 -53.10
N HIS A 125 -11.34 -28.76 -52.27
CA HIS A 125 -10.39 -29.78 -52.75
C HIS A 125 -11.08 -30.94 -53.48
N VAL A 126 -12.24 -31.38 -52.97
CA VAL A 126 -13.04 -32.43 -53.63
C VAL A 126 -13.58 -31.93 -54.97
N ALA A 127 -14.12 -30.71 -55.03
CA ALA A 127 -14.62 -30.11 -56.26
C ALA A 127 -13.52 -29.96 -57.33
N GLU A 128 -12.33 -29.51 -56.93
CA GLU A 128 -11.15 -29.43 -57.81
C GLU A 128 -10.74 -30.81 -58.33
N SER A 129 -10.70 -31.82 -57.45
CA SER A 129 -10.37 -33.20 -57.83
C SER A 129 -11.38 -33.78 -58.83
N VAL A 130 -12.68 -33.59 -58.59
CA VAL A 130 -13.75 -34.03 -59.50
C VAL A 130 -13.63 -33.35 -60.85
N ALA A 131 -13.41 -32.02 -60.88
CA ALA A 131 -13.21 -31.28 -62.12
C ALA A 131 -11.98 -31.77 -62.90
N SER A 132 -10.89 -32.08 -62.20
CA SER A 132 -9.66 -32.62 -62.78
C SER A 132 -9.90 -34.00 -63.41
N VAL A 133 -10.61 -34.90 -62.72
CA VAL A 133 -11.00 -36.22 -63.26
C VAL A 133 -11.91 -36.08 -64.48
N GLN A 134 -12.93 -35.23 -64.43
CA GLN A 134 -13.82 -35.01 -65.57
C GLN A 134 -13.09 -34.48 -66.81
N SER A 135 -12.05 -33.66 -66.63
CA SER A 135 -11.21 -33.18 -67.74
C SER A 135 -10.33 -34.27 -68.35
N VAL A 136 -9.92 -35.29 -67.59
CA VAL A 136 -9.05 -36.38 -68.08
C VAL A 136 -9.85 -37.44 -68.83
N TYR A 137 -11.09 -37.70 -68.42
CA TYR A 137 -11.93 -38.78 -68.97
C TYR A 137 -13.07 -38.31 -69.88
N GLY A 138 -13.23 -36.99 -70.10
CA GLY A 138 -14.32 -36.39 -70.87
C GLY A 138 -13.98 -36.01 -72.32
N GLY A 139 -12.84 -36.44 -72.87
CA GLY A 139 -12.46 -36.30 -74.28
C GLY A 139 -12.43 -37.65 -74.99
#